data_AF-A0A952JTF7-F1
#
_entry.id   AF-A0A952JTF7-F1
#
_cell.length_a   1.000
_cell.length_b   1.000
_cell.length_c   1.000
_cell.angle_alpha   90.00
_cell.angle_beta   90.00
_cell.angle_gamma   90.00
#
_symmetry.space_group_name_H-M   'P 1'
#
loop_
_entity.id
_entity.type
_entity.pdbx_description
1 polymer ?
#
loop_
_entity_poly.entity_id
_entity_poly.type
_entity_poly.pdbx_seq_one_letter_code
_entity_poly.pdbx_strand_id
1 'polypeptide(L)'
;MAQREIQVFPSPAIVEINENASSIIKVNGTAGLYFKQNSGDKLDGWINESDFNWNDEYVALMVQVFYNNSSRIMGSKPSFKFYFEEPNPLHNRTIECAKKIMSKTDVLVVIGYSFHPSNRLIDQEVLHDFSKLKKVIIQTQESDYELVKNNLKNIIPAFNGQIELYKDLRNFPAFNNLGEIRNIEDFATSGKV
;
A
#
# COMPACT_ATOMS: atom_id res chain seq x y z
N MET A 1 -19.74 -7.86 8.35
CA MET A 1 -19.09 -9.19 8.20
C MET A 1 -17.90 -9.21 7.22
N ALA A 2 -17.44 -8.09 6.64
CA ALA A 2 -16.52 -8.10 5.48
C ALA A 2 -15.04 -7.73 5.74
N GLN A 3 -14.63 -7.51 6.99
CA GLN A 3 -13.24 -7.14 7.32
C GLN A 3 -12.29 -8.35 7.41
N ARG A 4 -12.79 -9.56 7.15
CA ARG A 4 -12.04 -10.81 7.22
C ARG A 4 -11.38 -11.08 5.86
N GLU A 5 -10.07 -11.25 5.88
CA GLU A 5 -9.22 -11.86 4.83
C GLU A 5 -8.46 -10.96 3.84
N ILE A 6 -8.40 -9.63 4.03
CA ILE A 6 -7.40 -8.84 3.27
C ILE A 6 -6.01 -9.08 3.87
N GLN A 7 -5.14 -9.73 3.11
CA GLN A 7 -3.74 -9.88 3.49
C GLN A 7 -2.96 -8.61 3.17
N VAL A 8 -2.07 -8.20 4.07
CA VAL A 8 -1.19 -7.05 3.87
C VAL A 8 0.25 -7.53 3.94
N PHE A 9 1.05 -7.25 2.90
CA PHE A 9 2.44 -7.69 2.83
C PHE A 9 3.37 -6.53 2.44
N PRO A 10 4.56 -6.41 3.05
CA PRO A 10 5.03 -7.22 4.18
C PRO A 10 4.25 -6.91 5.48
N SER A 11 4.09 -7.94 6.31
CA SER A 11 3.52 -7.87 7.66
C SER A 11 4.16 -8.93 8.55
N PRO A 12 4.39 -8.68 9.86
CA PRO A 12 4.91 -9.69 10.77
C PRO A 12 4.10 -10.99 10.81
N ALA A 13 2.79 -10.90 10.59
CA ALA A 13 1.88 -12.05 10.62
C ALA A 13 1.83 -12.84 9.31
N ILE A 14 2.37 -12.31 8.21
CA ILE A 14 2.22 -12.89 6.87
C ILE A 14 3.60 -13.07 6.25
N VAL A 15 4.06 -14.33 6.27
CA VAL A 15 5.36 -14.72 5.73
C VAL A 15 5.28 -15.01 4.23
N GLU A 16 4.10 -15.43 3.74
CA GLU A 16 3.82 -15.73 2.34
C GLU A 16 2.46 -15.17 1.91
N ILE A 17 2.37 -14.65 0.68
CA ILE A 17 1.14 -14.10 0.10
C ILE A 17 0.37 -15.22 -0.61
N ASN A 18 -0.92 -15.37 -0.29
CA ASN A 18 -1.83 -16.20 -1.07
C ASN A 18 -2.29 -15.44 -2.33
N GLU A 19 -1.69 -15.72 -3.49
CA GLU A 19 -2.03 -15.04 -4.76
C GLU A 19 -3.51 -15.14 -5.19
N ASN A 20 -4.28 -16.06 -4.61
CA ASN A 20 -5.71 -16.22 -4.93
C ASN A 20 -6.63 -15.41 -4.01
N ALA A 21 -6.08 -14.72 -3.01
CA ALA A 21 -6.82 -13.89 -2.06
C ALA A 21 -6.55 -12.41 -2.27
N SER A 22 -7.50 -11.55 -1.90
CA SER A 22 -7.33 -10.10 -1.95
C SER A 22 -6.17 -9.64 -1.07
N SER A 23 -5.20 -8.95 -1.68
CA SER A 23 -3.96 -8.53 -1.03
C SER A 23 -3.64 -7.07 -1.21
N ILE A 24 -3.02 -6.47 -0.20
CA ILE A 24 -2.31 -5.20 -0.27
C ILE A 24 -0.81 -5.49 -0.23
N ILE A 25 -0.09 -5.06 -1.26
CA ILE A 25 1.36 -5.24 -1.38
C ILE A 25 2.03 -3.88 -1.31
N LYS A 26 2.87 -3.65 -0.30
CA LYS A 26 3.54 -2.36 -0.06
C LYS A 26 4.91 -2.32 -0.74
N VAL A 27 4.93 -1.88 -1.99
CA VAL A 27 6.15 -1.82 -2.83
C VAL A 27 7.12 -0.68 -2.44
N ASN A 28 6.61 0.45 -1.95
CA ASN A 28 7.44 1.63 -1.59
C ASN A 28 8.00 1.60 -0.16
N GLY A 29 7.95 0.44 0.50
CA GLY A 29 8.40 0.26 1.87
C GLY A 29 7.27 0.25 2.89
N THR A 30 7.65 0.11 4.15
CA THR A 30 6.72 0.15 5.29
C THR A 30 7.29 1.11 6.33
N ALA A 31 6.51 2.12 6.69
CA ALA A 31 6.75 2.88 7.91
C ALA A 31 6.31 2.00 9.10
N GLY A 32 7.24 1.64 9.99
CA GLY A 32 6.89 0.85 11.17
C GLY A 32 8.08 0.13 11.82
N LEU A 33 7.98 -0.10 13.13
CA LEU A 33 8.98 -0.80 13.93
C LEU A 33 8.91 -2.31 13.69
N TYR A 34 10.04 -2.92 13.31
CA TYR A 34 10.19 -4.38 13.19
C TYR A 34 11.11 -4.90 14.28
N PHE A 35 10.60 -5.77 15.14
CA PHE A 35 11.43 -6.45 16.13
C PHE A 35 12.23 -7.59 15.48
N LYS A 36 13.52 -7.68 15.84
CA LYS A 36 14.50 -8.66 15.30
C LYS A 36 14.09 -10.14 15.52
N GLN A 37 13.08 -10.40 16.35
CA GLN A 37 12.62 -11.73 16.72
C GLN A 37 11.36 -12.22 15.99
N ASN A 38 10.81 -11.49 15.00
CA ASN A 38 9.55 -11.88 14.34
C ASN A 38 8.38 -12.10 15.33
N SER A 39 8.49 -11.67 16.59
CA SER A 39 7.32 -11.61 17.47
C SER A 39 6.44 -10.49 16.94
N GLY A 40 5.21 -10.83 16.56
CA GLY A 40 4.20 -9.92 16.05
C GLY A 40 3.69 -8.92 17.10
N ASP A 41 4.56 -8.47 18.01
CA ASP A 41 4.25 -7.45 18.99
C ASP A 41 4.12 -6.13 18.24
N LYS A 42 2.89 -5.82 17.85
CA LYS A 42 2.53 -4.53 17.27
C LYS A 42 2.77 -3.45 18.31
N LEU A 43 3.31 -2.31 17.88
CA LEU A 43 3.38 -1.11 18.72
C LEU A 43 1.99 -0.64 19.16
N ASP A 44 0.95 -1.04 18.41
CA ASP A 44 -0.47 -0.75 18.63
C ASP A 44 -0.95 -1.13 20.05
N GLY A 45 -0.25 -2.06 20.75
CA GLY A 45 -0.56 -2.42 22.13
C GLY A 45 -0.01 -1.44 23.18
N TRP A 46 0.82 -0.48 22.80
CA TRP A 46 1.48 0.46 23.72
C TRP A 46 0.80 1.83 23.79
N ILE A 47 -0.05 2.16 22.81
CA ILE A 47 -0.68 3.47 22.69
C ILE A 47 -2.17 3.26 22.47
N ASN A 48 -2.98 3.48 23.52
CA ASN A 48 -4.42 3.63 23.38
C ASN A 48 -4.67 4.95 22.64
N GLU A 49 -5.23 4.87 21.42
CA GLU A 49 -5.52 6.02 20.56
C GLU A 49 -6.45 7.06 21.23
N SER A 50 -7.20 6.65 22.26
CA SER A 50 -8.15 7.51 23.00
C SER A 50 -7.51 8.49 23.99
N ASP A 51 -6.23 8.31 24.36
CA ASP A 51 -5.54 9.15 25.35
C ASP A 51 -4.43 10.01 24.73
N PHE A 52 -4.41 10.13 23.39
CA PHE A 52 -3.29 10.70 22.66
C PHE A 52 -3.29 12.23 22.69
N ASN A 53 -2.47 12.81 23.57
CA ASN A 53 -2.22 14.25 23.62
C ASN A 53 -0.74 14.52 23.33
N TRP A 54 -0.44 15.24 22.25
CA TRP A 54 0.91 15.64 21.87
C TRP A 54 1.43 16.70 22.86
N ASN A 55 1.93 16.26 24.00
CA ASN A 55 2.60 17.12 24.98
C ASN A 55 4.10 16.82 25.04
N ASP A 56 4.85 17.72 25.69
CA ASP A 56 6.30 17.61 25.81
C ASP A 56 6.73 16.33 26.53
N GLU A 57 5.88 15.80 27.41
CA GLU A 57 6.10 14.53 28.12
C GLU A 57 6.02 13.33 27.16
N TYR A 58 5.11 13.33 26.19
CA TYR A 58 5.03 12.31 25.15
C TYR A 58 6.22 12.38 24.20
N VAL A 59 6.64 13.58 23.79
CA VAL A 59 7.85 13.76 22.97
C VAL A 59 9.08 13.27 23.75
N ALA A 60 9.18 13.62 25.02
CA ALA A 60 10.24 13.15 25.90
C ALA A 60 10.21 11.62 26.07
N LEU A 61 9.03 11.02 26.22
CA LEU A 61 8.84 9.56 26.28
C LEU A 61 9.28 8.90 24.97
N MET A 62 8.91 9.45 23.81
CA MET A 62 9.34 8.92 22.51
C MET A 62 10.85 9.02 22.30
N VAL A 63 11.45 10.15 22.68
CA VAL A 63 12.91 10.33 22.68
C VAL A 63 13.58 9.35 23.66
N GLN A 64 12.99 9.13 24.82
CA GLN A 64 13.50 8.22 25.85
C GLN A 64 13.36 6.75 25.44
N VAL A 65 12.24 6.35 24.83
CA VAL A 65 12.03 5.03 24.23
C VAL A 65 13.04 4.82 23.10
N PHE A 66 13.23 5.81 22.24
CA PHE A 66 14.24 5.77 21.18
C PHE A 66 15.66 5.65 21.75
N TYR A 67 16.00 6.44 22.76
CA TYR A 67 17.33 6.46 23.39
C TYR A 67 17.62 5.16 24.15
N ASN A 68 16.68 4.69 24.97
CA ASN A 68 16.82 3.47 25.78
C ASN A 68 16.84 2.21 24.92
N ASN A 69 16.13 2.24 23.79
CA ASN A 69 16.20 1.18 22.80
C ASN A 69 17.20 1.49 21.70
N SER A 70 18.00 2.56 21.78
CA SER A 70 18.89 2.97 20.69
C SER A 70 19.88 1.87 20.34
N SER A 71 20.41 1.11 21.30
CA SER A 71 21.27 -0.05 21.03
C SER A 71 20.53 -1.24 20.39
N ARG A 72 19.22 -1.39 20.65
CA ARG A 72 18.34 -2.36 19.98
C ARG A 72 17.87 -1.88 18.62
N ILE A 73 17.65 -0.58 18.43
CA ILE A 73 17.22 0.13 17.22
C ILE A 73 18.38 0.39 16.26
N MET A 74 19.61 0.51 16.78
CA MET A 74 20.86 0.69 16.04
C MET A 74 21.61 -0.64 15.90
N GLY A 75 21.30 -1.64 16.75
CA GLY A 75 21.70 -3.05 16.60
C GLY A 75 20.69 -3.92 15.83
N SER A 76 19.52 -3.37 15.51
CA SER A 76 18.63 -3.81 14.42
C SER A 76 18.63 -2.71 13.36
N LYS A 77 18.23 -3.01 12.11
CA LYS A 77 18.25 -2.00 11.04
C LYS A 77 17.07 -1.03 11.23
N PRO A 78 17.24 0.29 11.04
CA PRO A 78 16.17 1.28 11.25
C PRO A 78 14.87 0.96 10.50
N SER A 79 13.77 1.43 11.09
CA SER A 79 12.36 1.08 10.86
C SER A 79 11.58 2.10 10.00
N PHE A 80 12.32 2.84 9.18
CA PHE A 80 11.82 3.39 7.94
C PHE A 80 12.71 2.79 6.88
N LYS A 81 12.14 1.93 6.05
CA LYS A 81 12.83 1.40 4.89
C LYS A 81 12.07 1.77 3.66
N PHE A 82 12.57 2.79 2.97
CA PHE A 82 12.05 3.19 1.68
C PHE A 82 12.64 2.32 0.58
N TYR A 83 11.96 2.25 -0.57
CA TYR A 83 12.42 1.45 -1.71
C TYR A 83 13.81 1.87 -2.23
N PHE A 84 14.22 3.12 -1.98
CA PHE A 84 15.51 3.66 -2.43
C PHE A 84 16.69 3.35 -1.50
N GLU A 85 16.45 2.64 -0.39
CA GLU A 85 17.50 2.18 0.52
C GLU A 85 18.14 0.87 0.05
N GLU A 86 19.12 0.35 0.81
CA GLU A 86 19.81 -0.88 0.44
C GLU A 86 18.87 -2.08 0.21
N PRO A 87 19.15 -2.93 -0.80
CA PRO A 87 18.37 -4.11 -1.12
C PRO A 87 18.12 -4.98 0.13
N ASN A 88 16.86 -5.28 0.38
CA ASN A 88 16.41 -6.12 1.48
C ASN A 88 15.71 -7.37 0.91
N PRO A 89 16.02 -8.59 1.39
CA PRO A 89 15.30 -9.80 0.99
C PRO A 89 13.76 -9.68 1.06
N LEU A 90 13.21 -8.97 2.05
CA LEU A 90 11.78 -8.70 2.15
C LEU A 90 11.28 -7.82 1.01
N HIS A 91 12.02 -6.77 0.65
CA HIS A 91 11.69 -5.89 -0.46
C HIS A 91 11.71 -6.67 -1.78
N ASN A 92 12.78 -7.44 -2.03
CA ASN A 92 12.89 -8.26 -3.24
C ASN A 92 11.71 -9.22 -3.37
N ARG A 93 11.27 -9.85 -2.26
CA ARG A 93 10.08 -10.72 -2.25
C ARG A 93 8.80 -9.96 -2.58
N THR A 94 8.62 -8.76 -2.04
CA THR A 94 7.48 -7.89 -2.35
C THR A 94 7.43 -7.59 -3.85
N ILE A 95 8.57 -7.24 -4.44
CA ILE A 95 8.66 -6.89 -5.86
C ILE A 95 8.42 -8.11 -6.75
N GLU A 96 9.00 -9.26 -6.43
CA GLU A 96 8.73 -10.50 -7.17
C GLU A 96 7.25 -10.91 -7.10
N CYS A 97 6.60 -10.72 -5.95
CA CYS A 97 5.16 -10.97 -5.85
C CYS A 97 4.34 -9.99 -6.69
N ALA A 98 4.65 -8.69 -6.62
CA ALA A 98 3.97 -7.67 -7.41
C ALA A 98 4.11 -7.94 -8.91
N LYS A 99 5.30 -8.32 -9.39
CA LYS A 99 5.56 -8.72 -10.79
C LYS A 99 4.73 -9.93 -11.21
N LYS A 100 4.65 -10.95 -10.35
CA LYS A 100 3.87 -12.17 -10.62
C LYS A 100 2.37 -11.91 -10.69
N ILE A 101 1.87 -10.98 -9.88
CA ILE A 101 0.47 -10.53 -9.98
C ILE A 101 0.29 -9.76 -11.29
N MET A 102 1.18 -8.81 -11.58
CA MET A 102 1.11 -7.96 -12.76
C MET A 102 1.10 -8.77 -14.08
N SER A 103 1.89 -9.83 -14.19
CA SER A 103 1.92 -10.70 -15.38
C SER A 103 0.62 -11.46 -15.64
N LYS A 104 -0.24 -11.56 -14.62
CA LYS A 104 -1.56 -12.20 -14.71
C LYS A 104 -2.71 -11.19 -14.81
N THR A 105 -2.45 -9.90 -14.62
CA THR A 105 -3.47 -8.85 -14.53
C THR A 105 -4.06 -8.51 -15.90
N ASP A 106 -5.37 -8.64 -16.06
CA ASP A 106 -6.11 -8.17 -17.24
C ASP A 106 -6.51 -6.69 -17.14
N VAL A 107 -6.83 -6.22 -15.92
CA VAL A 107 -7.31 -4.87 -15.64
C VAL A 107 -6.53 -4.26 -14.48
N LEU A 108 -5.91 -3.13 -14.71
CA LEU A 108 -5.21 -2.34 -13.69
C LEU A 108 -6.06 -1.14 -13.28
N VAL A 109 -6.30 -0.96 -12.00
CA VAL A 109 -6.94 0.24 -11.46
C VAL A 109 -5.91 1.05 -10.69
N VAL A 110 -5.72 2.31 -11.07
CA VAL A 110 -4.78 3.26 -10.47
C VAL A 110 -5.57 4.29 -9.68
N ILE A 111 -5.30 4.41 -8.38
CA ILE A 111 -6.06 5.29 -7.47
C ILE A 111 -5.13 6.31 -6.84
N GLY A 112 -5.38 7.59 -7.09
CA GLY A 112 -4.65 8.67 -6.40
C GLY A 112 -3.12 8.58 -6.54
N TYR A 113 -2.62 7.97 -7.62
CA TYR A 113 -1.19 7.76 -7.85
C TYR A 113 -0.72 8.55 -9.07
N SER A 114 0.31 9.37 -8.89
CA SER A 114 0.80 10.31 -9.90
C SER A 114 1.96 9.78 -10.75
N PHE A 115 2.51 8.61 -10.40
CA PHE A 115 3.74 8.08 -10.99
C PHE A 115 4.92 9.06 -10.90
N HIS A 116 5.14 9.60 -9.69
CA HIS A 116 6.18 10.58 -9.40
C HIS A 116 7.57 10.08 -9.85
N PRO A 117 8.43 10.92 -10.45
CA PRO A 117 9.75 10.50 -10.97
C PRO A 117 10.64 9.76 -9.97
N SER A 118 10.53 10.08 -8.67
CA SER A 118 11.27 9.34 -7.63
C SER A 118 10.96 7.84 -7.69
N ASN A 119 9.69 7.44 -7.85
CA ASN A 119 9.29 6.03 -7.86
C ASN A 119 9.51 5.35 -9.23
N ARG A 120 10.15 6.02 -10.20
CA ARG A 120 10.26 5.53 -11.58
C ARG A 120 10.87 4.14 -11.67
N LEU A 121 11.94 3.88 -10.91
CA LEU A 121 12.64 2.60 -10.94
C LEU A 121 11.72 1.46 -10.48
N ILE A 122 11.01 1.67 -9.37
CA ILE A 122 10.14 0.65 -8.79
C ILE A 122 8.85 0.47 -9.60
N ASP A 123 8.30 1.57 -10.12
CA ASP A 123 7.16 1.52 -11.03
C ASP A 123 7.50 0.72 -12.29
N GLN A 124 8.67 0.97 -12.89
CA GLN A 124 9.16 0.22 -14.06
C GLN A 124 9.39 -1.24 -13.74
N GLU A 125 9.99 -1.56 -12.59
CA GLU A 125 10.27 -2.93 -12.19
C GLU A 125 8.99 -3.75 -11.97
N VAL A 126 8.01 -3.18 -11.27
CA VAL A 126 6.72 -3.83 -10.99
C VAL A 126 5.87 -3.93 -12.25
N LEU A 127 5.82 -2.87 -13.05
CA LEU A 127 5.00 -2.79 -14.27
C LEU A 127 5.78 -3.26 -15.51
N HIS A 128 6.88 -4.01 -15.36
CA HIS A 128 7.66 -4.46 -16.51
C HIS A 128 6.94 -5.54 -17.33
N ASP A 129 6.30 -6.51 -16.67
CA ASP A 129 5.62 -7.63 -17.33
C ASP A 129 4.10 -7.48 -17.21
N PHE A 130 3.53 -6.85 -18.25
CA PHE A 130 2.09 -6.57 -18.39
C PHE A 130 1.49 -7.29 -19.61
N SER A 131 2.04 -8.45 -19.97
CA SER A 131 1.68 -9.19 -21.18
C SER A 131 0.18 -9.52 -21.32
N LYS A 132 -0.56 -9.65 -20.21
CA LYS A 132 -2.01 -9.87 -20.20
C LYS A 132 -2.86 -8.62 -20.01
N LEU A 133 -2.23 -7.48 -19.69
CA LEU A 133 -2.95 -6.26 -19.39
C LEU A 133 -3.70 -5.79 -20.63
N LYS A 134 -5.00 -5.56 -20.49
CA LYS A 134 -5.90 -5.09 -21.56
C LYS A 134 -6.43 -3.69 -21.30
N LYS A 135 -6.59 -3.34 -20.02
CA LYS A 135 -7.27 -2.12 -19.61
C LYS A 135 -6.63 -1.50 -18.38
N VAL A 136 -6.51 -0.17 -18.39
CA VAL A 136 -6.13 0.65 -17.25
C VAL A 136 -7.24 1.64 -16.93
N ILE A 137 -7.65 1.70 -15.67
CA ILE A 137 -8.63 2.63 -15.15
C ILE A 137 -7.91 3.57 -14.18
N ILE A 138 -7.96 4.87 -14.42
CA ILE A 138 -7.28 5.87 -13.59
C ILE A 138 -8.35 6.65 -12.82
N GLN A 139 -8.33 6.57 -11.50
CA GLN A 139 -9.12 7.39 -10.59
C GLN A 139 -8.25 8.51 -10.05
N THR A 140 -8.42 9.70 -10.62
CA THR A 140 -7.72 10.93 -10.25
C THR A 140 -8.60 12.14 -10.59
N GLN A 141 -8.18 13.34 -10.17
CA GLN A 141 -8.87 14.57 -10.60
C GLN A 141 -8.79 14.70 -12.13
N GLU A 142 -9.87 15.17 -12.76
CA GLU A 142 -9.94 15.29 -14.22
C GLU A 142 -8.83 16.19 -14.78
N SER A 143 -8.42 17.22 -14.03
CA SER A 143 -7.29 18.11 -14.34
C SER A 143 -5.95 17.36 -14.45
N ASP A 144 -5.78 16.28 -13.70
CA ASP A 144 -4.50 15.56 -13.58
C ASP A 144 -4.43 14.33 -14.49
N TYR A 145 -5.57 13.91 -15.07
CA TYR A 145 -5.69 12.66 -15.81
C TYR A 145 -4.65 12.50 -16.92
N GLU A 146 -4.48 13.52 -17.77
CA GLU A 146 -3.52 13.44 -18.88
C GLU A 146 -2.07 13.40 -18.38
N LEU A 147 -1.74 14.08 -17.27
CA LEU A 147 -0.43 13.98 -16.65
C LEU A 147 -0.16 12.56 -16.15
N VAL A 148 -1.08 11.98 -15.38
CA VAL A 148 -0.95 10.62 -14.83
C VAL A 148 -0.85 9.59 -15.96
N LYS A 149 -1.71 9.70 -16.98
CA LYS A 149 -1.70 8.84 -18.16
C LYS A 149 -0.39 8.91 -18.94
N ASN A 150 0.16 10.11 -19.13
CA ASN A 150 1.45 10.28 -19.80
C ASN A 150 2.60 9.70 -18.97
N ASN A 151 2.59 9.89 -17.65
CA ASN A 151 3.59 9.30 -16.77
C ASN A 151 3.55 7.77 -16.82
N LEU A 152 2.35 7.18 -16.80
CA LEU A 152 2.15 5.74 -16.97
C LEU A 152 2.67 5.26 -18.32
N LYS A 153 2.35 5.93 -19.42
CA LYS A 153 2.86 5.57 -20.76
C LYS A 153 4.39 5.62 -20.84
N ASN A 154 5.03 6.53 -20.11
CA ASN A 154 6.48 6.57 -20.01
C ASN A 154 7.07 5.40 -19.19
N ILE A 155 6.26 4.71 -18.38
CA ILE A 155 6.65 3.51 -17.64
C ILE A 155 6.41 2.26 -18.50
N ILE A 156 5.26 2.18 -19.17
CA ILE A 156 4.83 1.05 -19.99
C ILE A 156 4.59 1.46 -21.46
N PRO A 157 5.63 1.88 -22.21
CA PRO A 157 5.45 2.46 -23.54
C PRO A 157 4.89 1.47 -24.57
N ALA A 158 5.07 0.16 -24.37
CA ALA A 158 4.55 -0.88 -25.26
C ALA A 158 3.06 -1.21 -25.01
N PHE A 159 2.43 -0.60 -23.99
CA PHE A 159 1.03 -0.86 -23.69
C PHE A 159 0.11 -0.16 -24.69
N ASN A 160 -0.63 -0.97 -25.46
CA ASN A 160 -1.57 -0.51 -26.49
C ASN A 160 -3.05 -0.71 -26.10
N GLY A 161 -3.33 -1.05 -24.85
CA GLY A 161 -4.70 -1.28 -24.37
C GLY A 161 -5.46 0.00 -24.07
N GLN A 162 -6.66 -0.15 -23.53
CA GLN A 162 -7.54 0.98 -23.19
C GLN A 162 -7.07 1.65 -21.89
N ILE A 163 -7.01 2.99 -21.88
CA ILE A 163 -6.78 3.80 -20.67
C ILE A 163 -7.96 4.76 -20.52
N GLU A 164 -8.66 4.69 -19.40
CA GLU A 164 -9.85 5.51 -19.13
C GLU A 164 -9.77 6.24 -17.78
N LEU A 165 -10.39 7.43 -17.74
CA LEU A 165 -10.60 8.18 -16.52
C LEU A 165 -11.86 7.68 -15.81
N TYR A 166 -11.73 7.36 -14.53
CA TYR A 166 -12.87 7.12 -13.65
C TYR A 166 -13.16 8.39 -12.84
N LYS A 167 -14.23 9.10 -13.21
CA LYS A 167 -14.55 10.43 -12.69
C LYS A 167 -15.11 10.44 -11.27
N ASP A 168 -15.71 9.34 -10.83
CA ASP A 168 -16.31 9.28 -9.51
C ASP A 168 -15.24 8.99 -8.46
N LEU A 169 -14.80 10.02 -7.75
CA LEU A 169 -13.81 9.87 -6.67
C LEU A 169 -14.39 9.20 -5.42
N ARG A 170 -15.72 9.06 -5.33
CA ARG A 170 -16.42 8.52 -4.15
C ARG A 170 -16.77 7.04 -4.30
N ASN A 171 -16.88 6.56 -5.52
CA ASN A 171 -17.18 5.16 -5.80
C ASN A 171 -15.93 4.44 -6.31
N PHE A 172 -15.73 3.20 -5.89
CA PHE A 172 -14.66 2.36 -6.40
C PHE A 172 -15.23 1.37 -7.43
N PRO A 173 -14.58 1.12 -8.58
CA PRO A 173 -15.09 0.19 -9.60
C PRO A 173 -15.39 -1.21 -9.06
N ALA A 174 -14.73 -1.64 -7.98
CA ALA A 174 -14.99 -2.94 -7.36
C ALA A 174 -16.38 -3.08 -6.72
N PHE A 175 -17.11 -1.98 -6.50
CA PHE A 175 -18.47 -2.03 -5.93
C PHE A 175 -19.57 -2.25 -6.97
N ASN A 176 -19.32 -1.97 -8.25
CA ASN A 176 -20.39 -1.99 -9.26
C ASN A 176 -20.74 -3.40 -9.77
N ASN A 177 -19.96 -4.43 -9.42
CA ASN A 177 -20.24 -5.85 -9.73
C ASN A 177 -20.70 -6.67 -8.52
N LEU A 178 -20.83 -6.04 -7.34
CA LEU A 178 -21.48 -6.63 -6.18
C LEU A 178 -22.85 -5.95 -6.09
N GLY A 179 -23.93 -6.73 -6.24
CA GLY A 179 -25.30 -6.20 -6.25
C GLY A 179 -25.54 -5.18 -5.15
N GLU A 180 -26.17 -4.07 -5.55
CA GLU A 180 -26.67 -2.95 -4.74
C GLU A 180 -26.17 -2.87 -3.28
N ILE A 181 -25.03 -2.23 -3.05
CA ILE A 181 -24.78 -1.54 -1.78
C ILE A 181 -24.84 -0.06 -2.06
N ARG A 182 -26.01 0.52 -1.79
CA ARG A 182 -26.24 1.96 -1.85
C ARG A 182 -25.67 2.58 -0.57
N ASN A 183 -24.79 3.56 -0.75
CA ASN A 183 -24.35 4.58 0.22
C ASN A 183 -23.53 4.15 1.45
N ILE A 184 -22.36 4.78 1.58
CA ILE A 184 -21.47 4.75 2.76
C ILE A 184 -22.14 5.35 4.02
N GLU A 185 -23.18 6.18 3.86
CA GLU A 185 -23.88 6.83 4.97
C GLU A 185 -24.69 5.85 5.84
N ASP A 186 -25.06 4.68 5.32
CA ASP A 186 -25.80 3.66 6.07
C ASP A 186 -24.94 2.90 7.09
N PHE A 187 -23.61 2.99 6.99
CA PHE A 187 -22.71 2.43 8.02
C PHE A 187 -22.67 3.27 9.30
N ALA A 188 -22.87 4.58 9.20
CA ALA A 188 -22.75 5.50 10.34
C ALA A 188 -24.00 5.56 11.23
N THR A 189 -25.15 5.06 10.76
CA THR A 189 -26.44 5.15 11.47
C THR A 189 -26.92 3.84 12.09
N SER A 190 -26.18 2.74 11.94
CA SER A 190 -26.48 1.47 12.63
C SER A 190 -25.97 1.39 14.08
N GLY A 191 -25.76 2.55 14.71
CA GLY A 191 -25.73 2.66 16.16
C GLY A 191 -27.07 2.21 16.76
N LYS A 192 -27.19 0.91 17.02
CA LYS A 192 -28.15 0.33 17.94
C LYS A 192 -27.39 -0.39 19.05
N VAL A 193 -27.28 0.35 20.16
CA VAL A 193 -27.14 -0.03 21.58
C VAL A 193 -26.22 -1.21 21.89
#